data_AF-A0A5J4V8X3-F1
#
_entry.id   AF-A0A5J4V8X3-F1
#
_cell.length_a   1.000
_cell.length_b   1.000
_cell.length_c   1.000
_cell.angle_alpha   90.00
_cell.angle_beta   90.00
_cell.angle_gamma   90.00
#
_symmetry.space_group_name_H-M   'P 1'
#
loop_
_entity.id
_entity.type
_entity.pdbx_description
1 polymer ?
#
loop_
_entity_poly.entity_id
_entity_poly.type
_entity_poly.pdbx_seq_one_letter_code
_entity_poly.pdbx_strand_id
1 'polypeptide(L)'
;MDSNYLSRYGCKSELRPNSHTKEEIEHEQKFADMRGFVNIIQEGSDSDKIKAIDSLSEQLKTDITIKEDLVFFTSMVEAFRQIYLNSENDALKDKVIQIAVQMGIERQIQVIVPGSSLLNQISAVVIRNTRVIQIPYGARSIQSHGMVVPLNPEITTANKIVRCEMKFLGRGNTHRYGIVGPITQRMAHINYCPGSDRDSVGAEKTGEIIRRKEWIQGNDQFGEEDIVGMEVNMTVNPRTLHFFVKDVQQKHFFTGIPEKIRFCGYLNQIQSEFYVVLFEESEIPRAETGRMDDVAHEF
;
A
#
# COMPACT_ATOMS: atom_id res chain seq x y z
N MET A 1 64.23 -25.49 29.01
CA MET A 1 65.12 -24.34 28.77
C MET A 1 64.37 -23.46 27.79
N ASP A 2 63.45 -22.66 28.32
CA ASP A 2 63.57 -21.20 28.48
C ASP A 2 63.01 -20.53 27.20
N SER A 3 61.89 -19.82 27.25
CA SER A 3 61.76 -18.54 27.94
C SER A 3 60.31 -18.29 28.37
N ASN A 4 60.12 -18.13 29.69
CA ASN A 4 58.89 -17.65 30.30
C ASN A 4 58.81 -16.12 30.19
N TYR A 5 57.89 -15.61 29.36
CA TYR A 5 57.35 -14.26 29.54
C TYR A 5 56.05 -14.35 30.33
N LEU A 6 56.17 -14.24 31.65
CA LEU A 6 55.04 -14.05 32.56
C LEU A 6 54.60 -12.58 32.50
N SER A 7 53.54 -12.32 31.74
CA SER A 7 52.72 -11.11 31.89
C SER A 7 52.11 -11.11 33.30
N ARG A 8 52.27 -10.02 34.05
CA ARG A 8 51.80 -9.84 35.44
C ARG A 8 50.27 -9.71 35.60
N TYR A 9 49.49 -10.08 34.59
CA TYR A 9 48.06 -10.25 34.71
C TYR A 9 47.67 -11.53 33.98
N GLY A 10 47.16 -12.51 34.74
CA GLY A 10 46.75 -13.80 34.23
C GLY A 10 45.56 -13.68 33.29
N CYS A 11 45.83 -13.52 32.00
CA CYS A 11 44.84 -13.77 30.95
C CYS A 11 45.48 -14.69 29.92
N LYS A 12 45.14 -15.97 29.98
CA LYS A 12 45.39 -16.91 28.88
C LYS A 12 44.42 -16.52 27.77
N SER A 13 44.91 -15.95 26.67
CA SER A 13 44.11 -15.83 25.46
C SER A 13 43.99 -17.21 24.83
N GLU A 14 42.96 -17.95 25.18
CA GLU A 14 42.51 -19.06 24.36
C GLU A 14 41.94 -18.47 23.07
N LEU A 15 42.67 -18.61 21.97
CA LEU A 15 42.12 -18.45 20.62
C LEU A 15 41.06 -19.54 20.45
N ARG A 16 39.80 -19.21 20.79
CA ARG A 16 38.66 -20.02 20.39
C ARG A 16 38.51 -19.88 18.87
N PRO A 17 38.43 -20.98 18.10
CA PRO A 17 38.06 -20.87 16.69
C PRO A 17 36.67 -20.24 16.62
N ASN A 18 36.54 -19.16 15.85
CA ASN A 18 35.24 -18.56 15.55
C ASN A 18 34.35 -19.63 14.90
N SER A 19 33.45 -20.20 15.70
CA SER A 19 32.34 -20.99 15.18
C SER A 19 31.20 -20.01 15.02
N HIS A 20 30.99 -19.55 13.78
CA HIS A 20 29.80 -18.76 13.45
C HIS A 20 28.56 -19.57 13.83
N THR A 21 27.60 -18.90 14.45
CA THR A 21 26.30 -19.49 14.76
C THR A 21 25.57 -19.85 13.46
N LYS A 22 24.63 -20.80 13.51
CA LYS A 22 23.87 -21.23 12.33
C LYS A 22 23.14 -20.05 11.66
N GLU A 23 22.63 -19.12 12.47
CA GLU A 23 21.96 -17.90 12.01
C GLU A 23 22.92 -16.92 11.33
N GLU A 24 24.15 -16.76 11.84
CA GLU A 24 25.19 -15.95 11.19
C GLU A 24 25.62 -16.55 9.85
N ILE A 25 25.74 -17.87 9.76
CA ILE A 25 26.07 -18.58 8.51
C ILE A 25 24.93 -18.40 7.48
N GLU A 26 23.67 -18.59 7.91
CA GLU A 26 22.50 -18.39 7.04
C GLU A 26 22.37 -16.94 6.55
N HIS A 27 22.68 -15.97 7.42
CA HIS A 27 22.71 -14.56 7.06
C HIS A 27 23.85 -14.23 6.08
N GLU A 28 25.09 -14.67 6.35
CA GLU A 28 26.23 -14.47 5.44
C GLU A 28 25.99 -15.09 4.06
N GLN A 29 25.34 -16.26 4.01
CA GLN A 29 24.98 -16.92 2.77
C GLN A 29 23.92 -16.15 1.99
N LYS A 30 22.86 -15.66 2.64
CA LYS A 30 21.89 -14.74 2.03
C LYS A 30 22.57 -13.49 1.46
N PHE A 31 23.52 -12.91 2.18
CA PHE A 31 24.29 -11.76 1.69
C PHE A 31 25.18 -12.07 0.48
N ALA A 32 25.76 -13.26 0.41
CA ALA A 32 26.53 -13.71 -0.75
C ALA A 32 25.63 -13.90 -1.98
N ASP A 33 24.47 -14.52 -1.80
CA ASP A 33 23.49 -14.76 -2.86
C ASP A 33 22.95 -13.43 -3.42
N MET A 34 22.66 -12.46 -2.55
CA MET A 34 22.23 -11.10 -2.95
C MET A 34 23.31 -10.37 -3.77
N ARG A 35 24.59 -10.47 -3.39
CA ARG A 35 25.69 -9.89 -4.19
C ARG A 35 25.79 -10.54 -5.56
N GLY A 36 25.62 -11.87 -5.63
CA GLY A 36 25.58 -12.59 -6.90
C GLY A 36 24.45 -12.10 -7.81
N PHE A 37 23.26 -11.90 -7.23
CA PHE A 37 22.11 -11.34 -7.94
C PHE A 37 22.40 -9.95 -8.50
N VAL A 38 22.92 -9.02 -7.69
CA VAL A 38 23.22 -7.65 -8.14
C VAL A 38 24.21 -7.65 -9.30
N ASN A 39 25.24 -8.49 -9.26
CA ASN A 39 26.20 -8.60 -10.36
C ASN A 39 25.54 -9.07 -11.66
N ILE A 40 24.63 -10.06 -11.59
CA ILE A 40 23.87 -10.51 -12.77
C ILE A 40 23.01 -9.39 -13.34
N ILE A 41 22.34 -8.60 -12.48
CA ILE A 41 21.53 -7.47 -12.91
C ILE A 41 22.37 -6.36 -13.56
N GLN A 42 23.60 -6.14 -13.09
CA GLN A 42 24.47 -5.11 -13.62
C GLN A 42 25.16 -5.53 -14.93
N GLU A 43 25.69 -6.75 -15.00
CA GLU A 43 26.63 -7.17 -16.05
C GLU A 43 26.11 -8.30 -16.95
N GLY A 44 25.00 -8.96 -16.58
CA GLY A 44 24.46 -10.11 -17.31
C GLY A 44 23.85 -9.77 -18.68
N SER A 45 23.54 -10.81 -19.47
CA SER A 45 22.73 -10.65 -20.68
C SER A 45 21.27 -10.34 -20.31
N ASP A 46 20.48 -9.74 -21.22
CA ASP A 46 19.06 -9.47 -20.96
C ASP A 46 18.27 -10.74 -20.57
N SER A 47 18.58 -11.88 -21.21
CA SER A 47 17.98 -13.17 -20.85
C SER A 47 18.32 -13.58 -19.41
N ASP A 48 19.56 -13.36 -18.97
CA ASP A 48 19.99 -13.73 -17.62
C ASP A 48 19.40 -12.78 -16.57
N LYS A 49 19.28 -11.49 -16.92
CA LYS A 49 18.58 -10.49 -16.10
C LYS A 49 17.11 -10.86 -15.89
N ILE A 50 16.40 -11.24 -16.95
CA ILE A 50 14.99 -11.67 -16.86
C ILE A 50 14.86 -12.88 -15.93
N LYS A 51 15.68 -13.92 -16.13
CA LYS A 51 15.65 -15.13 -15.29
C LYS A 51 15.94 -14.82 -13.82
N ALA A 52 16.91 -13.94 -13.56
CA ALA A 52 17.23 -13.52 -12.21
C ALA A 52 16.04 -12.79 -11.56
N ILE A 53 15.43 -11.81 -12.26
CA ILE A 53 14.26 -11.06 -11.78
C ILE A 53 13.06 -11.98 -11.51
N ASP A 54 12.84 -12.99 -12.36
CA ASP A 54 11.77 -13.97 -12.17
C ASP A 54 12.01 -14.83 -10.92
N SER A 55 13.25 -15.28 -10.70
CA SER A 55 13.62 -16.03 -9.51
C SER A 55 13.43 -15.21 -8.23
N LEU A 56 13.81 -13.93 -8.24
CA LEU A 56 13.64 -13.04 -7.10
C LEU A 56 12.16 -12.76 -6.82
N SER A 57 11.38 -12.50 -7.88
CA SER A 57 9.92 -12.30 -7.77
C SER A 57 9.22 -13.48 -7.10
N GLU A 58 9.65 -14.71 -7.39
CA GLU A 58 9.11 -15.92 -6.78
C GLU A 58 9.52 -16.06 -5.30
N GLN A 59 10.79 -15.81 -4.97
CA GLN A 59 11.28 -15.83 -3.59
C GLN A 59 10.55 -14.81 -2.69
N LEU A 60 10.28 -13.61 -3.22
CA LEU A 60 9.53 -12.55 -2.54
C LEU A 60 8.07 -12.91 -2.24
N LYS A 61 7.48 -13.92 -2.90
CA LYS A 61 6.14 -14.43 -2.56
C LYS A 61 6.18 -15.33 -1.33
N THR A 62 7.31 -15.98 -1.06
CA THR A 62 7.44 -17.04 -0.05
C THR A 62 8.05 -16.57 1.26
N ASP A 63 8.79 -15.46 1.30
CA ASP A 63 9.50 -14.98 2.49
C ASP A 63 9.35 -13.45 2.66
N ILE A 64 8.61 -13.05 3.70
CA ILE A 64 8.31 -11.65 4.03
C ILE A 64 9.57 -10.90 4.53
N THR A 65 10.53 -11.59 5.13
CA THR A 65 11.74 -10.95 5.72
C THR A 65 12.69 -10.42 4.66
N ILE A 66 12.75 -11.07 3.50
CA ILE A 66 13.53 -10.66 2.32
C ILE A 66 13.11 -9.27 1.82
N LYS A 67 11.84 -8.88 1.99
CA LYS A 67 11.31 -7.58 1.55
C LYS A 67 11.89 -6.41 2.35
N GLU A 68 12.17 -6.60 3.64
CA GLU A 68 12.70 -5.55 4.51
C GLU A 68 14.21 -5.36 4.29
N ASP A 69 14.94 -6.44 4.01
CA ASP A 69 16.39 -6.40 3.77
C ASP A 69 16.76 -5.92 2.34
N LEU A 70 15.97 -6.26 1.32
CA LEU A 70 16.26 -5.83 -0.07
C LEU A 70 16.10 -4.32 -0.29
N VAL A 71 15.21 -3.67 0.45
CA VAL A 71 14.98 -2.21 0.36
C VAL A 71 16.23 -1.41 0.75
N PHE A 72 17.16 -2.01 1.51
CA PHE A 72 18.39 -1.35 1.95
C PHE A 72 19.53 -1.34 0.93
N PHE A 73 19.44 -2.10 -0.18
CA PHE A 73 20.51 -2.12 -1.18
C PHE A 73 20.32 -1.04 -2.25
N THR A 74 20.82 0.17 -1.98
CA THR A 74 20.88 1.30 -2.92
C THR A 74 21.45 0.90 -4.30
N SER A 75 22.43 -0.01 -4.34
CA SER A 75 23.06 -0.48 -5.58
C SER A 75 22.12 -1.26 -6.50
N MET A 76 21.16 -2.00 -5.94
CA MET A 76 20.21 -2.80 -6.71
C MET A 76 19.08 -1.93 -7.27
N VAL A 77 18.56 -1.01 -6.46
CA VAL A 77 17.57 -0.01 -6.89
C VAL A 77 18.12 0.82 -8.06
N GLU A 78 19.38 1.24 -7.97
CA GLU A 78 20.04 1.97 -9.07
C GLU A 78 20.25 1.07 -10.29
N ALA A 79 20.59 -0.22 -10.12
CA ALA A 79 20.71 -1.14 -11.24
C ALA A 79 19.39 -1.33 -12.00
N PHE A 80 18.27 -1.50 -11.28
CA PHE A 80 16.94 -1.53 -11.89
C PHE A 80 16.60 -0.22 -12.61
N ARG A 81 17.00 0.92 -12.04
CA ARG A 81 16.79 2.23 -12.65
C ARG A 81 17.54 2.38 -13.97
N GLN A 82 18.81 1.97 -13.99
CA GLN A 82 19.61 2.01 -15.20
C GLN A 82 19.07 1.04 -16.28
N ILE A 83 18.58 -0.14 -15.90
CA ILE A 83 17.92 -1.04 -16.86
C ILE A 83 16.65 -0.39 -17.43
N TYR A 84 15.80 0.18 -16.58
CA TYR A 84 14.57 0.81 -17.02
C TYR A 84 14.81 1.99 -17.97
N LEU A 85 15.81 2.84 -17.68
CA LEU A 85 16.12 4.01 -18.49
C LEU A 85 16.84 3.67 -19.80
N ASN A 86 17.73 2.68 -19.79
CA ASN A 86 18.69 2.49 -20.88
C ASN A 86 18.47 1.22 -21.72
N SER A 87 17.66 0.26 -21.28
CA SER A 87 17.41 -0.95 -22.07
C SER A 87 16.58 -0.63 -23.32
N GLU A 88 16.82 -1.33 -24.42
CA GLU A 88 15.94 -1.31 -25.61
C GLU A 88 14.98 -2.52 -25.63
N ASN A 89 15.06 -3.38 -24.61
CA ASN A 89 14.29 -4.61 -24.52
C ASN A 89 13.04 -4.40 -23.65
N ASP A 90 11.88 -4.32 -24.31
CA ASP A 90 10.60 -4.03 -23.65
C ASP A 90 10.20 -5.11 -22.63
N ALA A 91 10.50 -6.39 -22.90
CA ALA A 91 10.21 -7.47 -21.97
C ALA A 91 11.03 -7.35 -20.67
N LEU A 92 12.29 -6.92 -20.77
CA LEU A 92 13.13 -6.66 -19.61
C LEU A 92 12.65 -5.42 -18.82
N LYS A 93 12.21 -4.37 -19.52
CA LYS A 93 11.59 -3.19 -18.86
C LYS A 93 10.34 -3.58 -18.11
N ASP A 94 9.45 -4.36 -18.71
CA ASP A 94 8.21 -4.82 -18.08
C ASP A 94 8.49 -5.64 -16.82
N LYS A 95 9.52 -6.48 -16.84
CA LYS A 95 9.97 -7.23 -15.66
C LYS A 95 10.48 -6.32 -14.55
N VAL A 96 11.25 -5.27 -14.88
CA VAL A 96 11.69 -4.26 -13.91
C VAL A 96 10.51 -3.48 -13.32
N ILE A 97 9.50 -3.14 -14.14
CA ILE A 97 8.27 -2.50 -13.68
C ILE A 97 7.54 -3.41 -12.68
N GLN A 98 7.32 -4.66 -13.03
CA GLN A 98 6.61 -5.63 -12.19
C GLN A 98 7.29 -5.84 -10.83
N ILE A 99 8.62 -6.01 -10.82
CA ILE A 99 9.35 -6.20 -9.58
C ILE A 99 9.43 -4.91 -8.75
N ALA A 100 9.51 -3.73 -9.40
CA ALA A 100 9.47 -2.45 -8.70
C ALA A 100 8.14 -2.25 -7.95
N VAL A 101 7.02 -2.68 -8.55
CA VAL A 101 5.68 -2.66 -7.92
C VAL A 101 5.60 -3.65 -6.76
N GLN A 102 6.07 -4.88 -6.95
CA GLN A 102 6.07 -5.90 -5.89
C GLN A 102 6.89 -5.46 -4.66
N MET A 103 7.97 -4.71 -4.89
CA MET A 103 8.88 -4.21 -3.86
C MET A 103 8.51 -2.83 -3.30
N GLY A 104 7.64 -2.06 -3.97
CA GLY A 104 7.26 -0.70 -3.56
C GLY A 104 8.37 0.34 -3.72
N ILE A 105 9.22 0.19 -4.74
CA ILE A 105 10.42 1.04 -5.00
C ILE A 105 10.29 1.87 -6.28
N GLU A 106 9.11 1.96 -6.87
CA GLU A 106 8.82 2.65 -8.14
C GLU A 106 9.28 4.12 -8.10
N ARG A 107 9.11 4.78 -6.95
CA ARG A 107 9.56 6.16 -6.73
C ARG A 107 11.08 6.31 -6.70
N GLN A 108 11.79 5.29 -6.21
CA GLN A 108 13.25 5.31 -6.13
C GLN A 108 13.86 5.04 -7.52
N ILE A 109 13.20 4.19 -8.31
CA ILE A 109 13.63 3.85 -9.68
C ILE A 109 13.14 4.89 -10.70
N GLN A 110 12.17 5.74 -10.36
CA GLN A 110 11.54 6.73 -11.26
C GLN A 110 10.89 6.06 -12.49
N VAL A 111 10.26 4.91 -12.27
CA VAL A 111 9.61 4.13 -13.33
C VAL A 111 8.29 4.79 -13.75
N ILE A 112 8.12 4.99 -15.07
CA ILE A 112 6.82 5.32 -15.68
C ILE A 112 6.17 4.00 -16.08
N VAL A 113 5.16 3.56 -15.33
CA VAL A 113 4.34 2.41 -15.70
C VAL A 113 3.46 2.82 -16.90
N PRO A 114 3.59 2.19 -18.09
CA PRO A 114 2.73 2.49 -19.23
C PRO A 114 1.26 2.27 -18.85
N GLY A 115 0.42 3.28 -19.04
CA GLY A 115 -0.96 3.31 -18.53
C GLY A 115 -1.19 4.22 -17.32
N SER A 116 -0.30 5.18 -17.05
CA SER A 116 -0.54 6.41 -16.27
C SER A 116 -1.57 6.28 -15.14
N SER A 117 -1.37 5.34 -14.21
CA SER A 117 -2.32 5.19 -13.12
C SER A 117 -2.23 6.45 -12.27
N LEU A 118 -3.36 7.13 -12.09
CA LEU A 118 -3.49 8.22 -11.12
C LEU A 118 -2.97 7.78 -9.75
N LEU A 119 -2.85 6.47 -9.49
CA LEU A 119 -2.21 5.85 -8.34
C LEU A 119 -0.87 6.49 -7.96
N ASN A 120 -0.03 6.91 -8.91
CA ASN A 120 1.23 7.59 -8.60
C ASN A 120 1.07 8.96 -7.94
N GLN A 121 -0.12 9.57 -8.08
CA GLN A 121 -0.49 10.82 -7.41
C GLN A 121 -1.03 10.57 -6.00
N ILE A 122 -1.29 9.31 -5.62
CA ILE A 122 -1.80 8.97 -4.30
C ILE A 122 -0.78 9.28 -3.21
N SER A 123 -1.24 10.02 -2.21
CA SER A 123 -0.54 10.25 -0.96
C SER A 123 -1.52 10.38 0.19
N ALA A 124 -1.17 9.78 1.34
CA ALA A 124 -1.94 9.94 2.56
C ALA A 124 -1.74 11.33 3.16
N VAL A 125 -2.83 11.98 3.54
CA VAL A 125 -2.78 13.23 4.30
C VAL A 125 -2.68 12.92 5.78
N VAL A 126 -1.49 13.11 6.33
CA VAL A 126 -1.21 12.84 7.74
C VAL A 126 -1.71 13.99 8.62
N ILE A 127 -2.90 13.84 9.20
CA ILE A 127 -3.50 14.83 10.12
C ILE A 127 -2.80 14.82 11.48
N ARG A 128 -2.37 13.65 11.96
CA ARG A 128 -1.54 13.49 13.17
C ARG A 128 -0.41 12.50 12.93
N ASN A 129 0.81 13.01 12.79
CA ASN A 129 2.03 12.23 12.60
C ASN A 129 2.42 11.36 13.81
N THR A 130 1.81 11.59 14.98
CA THR A 130 2.01 10.75 16.18
C THR A 130 1.18 9.47 16.18
N ARG A 131 0.24 9.31 15.23
CA ARG A 131 -0.65 8.13 15.15
C ARG A 131 -0.53 7.38 13.84
N VAL A 132 -0.24 8.08 12.74
CA VAL A 132 -0.17 7.51 11.40
C VAL A 132 1.06 8.06 10.70
N ILE A 133 1.74 7.18 9.95
CA ILE A 133 2.76 7.56 8.98
C ILE A 133 2.25 7.27 7.57
N GLN A 134 2.70 8.05 6.61
CA GLN A 134 2.48 7.77 5.21
C GLN A 134 3.39 6.61 4.77
N ILE A 135 2.84 5.69 3.98
CA ILE A 135 3.58 4.66 3.25
C ILE A 135 3.28 4.82 1.74
N PRO A 136 3.99 4.11 0.84
CA PRO A 136 3.63 4.11 -0.57
C PRO A 136 2.14 3.78 -0.76
N TYR A 137 1.44 4.63 -1.52
CA TYR A 137 0.02 4.46 -1.87
C TYR A 137 -0.96 4.37 -0.69
N GLY A 138 -0.57 4.75 0.52
CA GLY A 138 -1.45 4.60 1.68
C GLY A 138 -0.84 5.05 3.00
N ALA A 139 -1.25 4.40 4.08
CA ALA A 139 -0.84 4.77 5.43
C ALA A 139 -0.71 3.55 6.36
N ARG A 140 0.16 3.70 7.36
CA ARG A 140 0.37 2.75 8.44
C ARG A 140 0.17 3.42 9.79
N SER A 141 -0.50 2.73 10.69
CA SER A 141 -0.69 3.15 12.06
C SER A 141 0.54 2.86 12.92
N ILE A 142 0.91 3.82 13.77
CA ILE A 142 1.98 3.68 14.77
C ILE A 142 1.44 3.62 16.21
N GLN A 143 0.12 3.73 16.40
CA GLN A 143 -0.54 3.61 17.72
C GLN A 143 -1.92 2.99 17.58
N SER A 144 -2.41 2.29 18.62
CA SER A 144 -3.79 1.77 18.66
C SER A 144 -4.80 2.88 19.00
N HIS A 145 -4.89 3.89 18.12
CA HIS A 145 -5.80 5.02 18.21
C HIS A 145 -6.47 5.24 16.86
N GLY A 146 -7.79 5.35 16.86
CA GLY A 146 -8.57 5.65 15.67
C GLY A 146 -8.08 6.89 14.92
N MET A 147 -7.90 6.76 13.61
CA MET A 147 -7.55 7.85 12.72
C MET A 147 -8.13 7.61 11.32
N VAL A 148 -8.86 8.60 10.81
CA VAL A 148 -9.18 8.68 9.38
C VAL A 148 -7.97 9.24 8.64
N VAL A 149 -7.69 8.68 7.47
CA VAL A 149 -6.58 9.09 6.61
C VAL A 149 -7.15 9.46 5.23
N PRO A 150 -7.39 10.75 4.97
CA PRO A 150 -7.74 11.23 3.64
C PRO A 150 -6.60 11.02 2.65
N LEU A 151 -6.93 10.85 1.38
CA LEU A 151 -5.98 10.70 0.28
C LEU A 151 -6.01 11.93 -0.62
N ASN A 152 -4.84 12.30 -1.12
CA ASN A 152 -4.72 13.13 -2.32
C ASN A 152 -4.66 12.24 -3.57
N PRO A 153 -5.03 12.74 -4.76
CA PRO A 153 -5.58 14.07 -5.00
C PRO A 153 -7.03 14.24 -4.51
N GLU A 154 -7.48 15.49 -4.38
CA GLU A 154 -8.90 15.80 -4.21
C GLU A 154 -9.66 15.49 -5.50
N ILE A 155 -10.84 14.86 -5.38
CA ILE A 155 -11.73 14.62 -6.50
C ILE A 155 -12.72 15.78 -6.60
N THR A 156 -12.87 16.31 -7.80
CA THR A 156 -13.71 17.47 -8.07
C THR A 156 -14.68 17.21 -9.23
N THR A 157 -15.58 18.15 -9.50
CA THR A 157 -16.46 18.11 -10.68
C THR A 157 -15.71 18.20 -12.02
N ALA A 158 -14.42 18.53 -12.01
CA ALA A 158 -13.59 18.44 -13.21
C ALA A 158 -13.21 17.01 -13.56
N ASN A 159 -13.24 16.09 -12.57
CA ASN A 159 -13.08 14.66 -12.80
C ASN A 159 -14.38 14.08 -13.33
N LYS A 160 -14.29 13.00 -14.12
CA LYS A 160 -15.45 12.28 -14.63
C LYS A 160 -15.95 11.24 -13.64
N ILE A 161 -15.54 10.00 -13.83
CA ILE A 161 -15.84 8.88 -12.96
C ILE A 161 -14.51 8.43 -12.38
N VAL A 162 -14.36 8.48 -11.06
CA VAL A 162 -13.11 8.12 -10.41
C VAL A 162 -13.31 6.88 -9.55
N ARG A 163 -12.46 5.88 -9.76
CA ARG A 163 -12.46 4.65 -8.99
C ARG A 163 -11.21 4.56 -8.14
N CYS A 164 -11.40 4.14 -6.89
CA CYS A 164 -10.34 3.89 -5.94
C CYS A 164 -10.56 2.53 -5.28
N GLU A 165 -9.58 1.64 -5.38
CA GLU A 165 -9.59 0.34 -4.70
C GLU A 165 -8.51 0.29 -3.64
N MET A 166 -8.84 -0.27 -2.49
CA MET A 166 -7.99 -0.32 -1.32
C MET A 166 -7.93 -1.75 -0.78
N LYS A 167 -6.79 -2.06 -0.17
CA LYS A 167 -6.59 -3.29 0.58
C LYS A 167 -6.11 -2.95 1.99
N PHE A 168 -6.71 -3.61 2.99
CA PHE A 168 -6.39 -3.41 4.40
C PHE A 168 -5.61 -4.61 4.95
N LEU A 169 -4.60 -4.31 5.76
CA LEU A 169 -3.73 -5.27 6.43
C LEU A 169 -3.66 -4.97 7.94
N GLY A 170 -3.39 -6.03 8.71
CA GLY A 170 -3.12 -5.96 10.14
C GLY A 170 -4.27 -6.51 10.98
N ARG A 171 -3.93 -7.49 11.83
CA ARG A 171 -4.90 -8.22 12.65
C ARG A 171 -5.68 -7.31 13.59
N GLY A 172 -7.00 -7.49 13.60
CA GLY A 172 -7.89 -6.79 14.53
C GLY A 172 -8.19 -5.34 14.15
N ASN A 173 -7.75 -4.89 12.98
CA ASN A 173 -8.12 -3.58 12.46
C ASN A 173 -9.64 -3.52 12.19
N THR A 174 -10.23 -2.38 12.50
CA THR A 174 -11.59 -2.05 12.07
C THR A 174 -11.46 -1.44 10.69
N HIS A 175 -11.71 -2.23 9.63
CA HIS A 175 -11.59 -1.71 8.29
C HIS A 175 -12.77 -0.79 8.00
N ARG A 176 -12.48 0.49 7.83
CA ARG A 176 -13.42 1.46 7.26
C ARG A 176 -12.76 2.20 6.12
N TYR A 177 -13.57 2.47 5.11
CA TYR A 177 -13.19 3.24 3.94
C TYR A 177 -14.37 4.09 3.52
N GLY A 178 -14.13 5.14 2.74
CA GLY A 178 -15.19 6.03 2.31
C GLY A 178 -14.68 7.33 1.74
N ILE A 179 -15.52 8.36 1.82
CA ILE A 179 -15.16 9.70 1.39
C ILE A 179 -15.31 10.71 2.52
N VAL A 180 -14.49 11.74 2.46
CA VAL A 180 -14.56 12.93 3.31
C VAL A 180 -14.53 14.19 2.45
N GLY A 181 -15.16 15.25 2.91
CA GLY A 181 -15.09 16.59 2.35
C GLY A 181 -13.79 17.30 2.74
N PRO A 182 -13.83 18.64 2.96
CA PRO A 182 -12.67 19.40 3.39
C PRO A 182 -12.05 18.85 4.67
N ILE A 183 -10.72 18.83 4.74
CA ILE A 183 -10.00 18.35 5.92
C ILE A 183 -10.24 19.33 7.08
N THR A 184 -10.74 18.82 8.20
CA THR A 184 -11.03 19.63 9.40
C THR A 184 -10.30 19.10 10.63
N GLN A 185 -10.15 19.94 11.66
CA GLN A 185 -9.54 19.53 12.93
C GLN A 185 -10.32 18.42 13.65
N ARG A 186 -11.63 18.25 13.37
CA ARG A 186 -12.45 17.18 13.95
C ARG A 186 -11.96 15.79 13.56
N MET A 187 -11.41 15.66 12.34
CA MET A 187 -10.85 14.41 11.83
C MET A 187 -9.66 13.92 12.65
N ALA A 188 -9.00 14.81 13.40
CA ALA A 188 -7.89 14.46 14.28
C ALA A 188 -8.33 13.79 15.60
N HIS A 189 -9.64 13.74 15.89
CA HIS A 189 -10.18 13.16 17.10
C HIS A 189 -10.22 11.62 17.03
N ILE A 190 -9.93 10.93 18.14
CA ILE A 190 -9.82 9.45 18.17
C ILE A 190 -11.14 8.74 17.77
N ASN A 191 -12.27 9.36 18.11
CA ASN A 191 -13.61 8.82 17.81
C ASN A 191 -14.12 9.23 16.42
N TYR A 192 -13.33 9.97 15.63
CA TYR A 192 -13.75 10.33 14.29
C TYR A 192 -13.52 9.15 13.33
N CYS A 193 -14.54 8.79 12.57
CA CYS A 193 -14.46 7.87 11.45
C CYS A 193 -15.29 8.40 10.26
N PRO A 194 -15.05 7.94 9.02
CA PRO A 194 -15.87 8.33 7.88
C PRO A 194 -17.36 8.06 8.17
N GLY A 195 -18.23 9.04 7.92
CA GLY A 195 -19.64 8.98 8.30
C GLY A 195 -19.98 9.59 9.65
N SER A 196 -19.02 10.20 10.37
CA SER A 196 -19.27 10.81 11.68
C SER A 196 -19.95 12.18 11.62
N ASP A 197 -19.91 12.84 10.47
CA ASP A 197 -20.46 14.17 10.24
C ASP A 197 -21.27 14.21 8.93
N ARG A 198 -21.68 15.41 8.51
CA ARG A 198 -22.46 15.63 7.28
C ARG A 198 -21.59 15.68 6.01
N ASP A 199 -20.28 15.76 6.19
CA ASP A 199 -19.32 15.99 5.11
C ASP A 199 -18.51 14.69 4.86
N SER A 200 -19.00 13.54 5.34
CA SER A 200 -18.34 12.25 5.19
C SER A 200 -19.35 11.10 5.19
N VAL A 201 -19.00 10.02 4.51
CA VAL A 201 -19.68 8.73 4.57
C VAL A 201 -18.65 7.61 4.56
N GLY A 202 -18.98 6.49 5.17
CA GLY A 202 -18.10 5.34 5.29
C GLY A 202 -18.79 4.02 5.00
N ALA A 203 -17.99 2.99 4.76
CA ALA A 203 -18.37 1.59 4.79
C ALA A 203 -17.49 0.87 5.83
N GLU A 204 -18.03 -0.16 6.48
CA GLU A 204 -17.40 -0.95 7.54
C GLU A 204 -17.37 -2.44 7.16
N LYS A 205 -16.36 -3.17 7.64
CA LYS A 205 -16.15 -4.60 7.35
C LYS A 205 -17.33 -5.53 7.64
N THR A 206 -18.24 -5.18 8.54
CA THR A 206 -19.44 -5.96 8.85
C THR A 206 -20.61 -5.70 7.90
N GLY A 207 -20.39 -4.90 6.84
CA GLY A 207 -21.34 -4.69 5.74
C GLY A 207 -22.24 -3.47 5.91
N GLU A 208 -21.94 -2.61 6.89
CA GLU A 208 -22.66 -1.36 7.10
C GLU A 208 -22.06 -0.23 6.29
N ILE A 209 -22.93 0.67 5.83
CA ILE A 209 -22.53 2.03 5.52
C ILE A 209 -22.86 2.96 6.71
N ILE A 210 -22.07 4.01 6.85
CA ILE A 210 -22.13 4.96 7.96
C ILE A 210 -22.37 6.35 7.39
N ARG A 211 -23.43 7.03 7.85
CA ARG A 211 -23.72 8.43 7.55
C ARG A 211 -24.25 9.12 8.79
N ARG A 212 -23.71 10.29 9.14
CA ARG A 212 -24.16 11.09 10.31
C ARG A 212 -24.29 10.25 11.60
N LYS A 213 -23.37 9.29 11.80
CA LYS A 213 -23.31 8.30 12.89
C LYS A 213 -24.43 7.24 12.89
N GLU A 214 -25.27 7.20 11.85
CA GLU A 214 -26.22 6.13 11.63
C GLU A 214 -25.55 4.99 10.87
N TRP A 215 -25.89 3.76 11.26
CA TRP A 215 -25.34 2.52 10.72
C TRP A 215 -26.44 1.82 9.94
N ILE A 216 -26.21 1.62 8.64
CA ILE A 216 -27.22 1.09 7.72
C ILE A 216 -26.73 -0.24 7.20
N GLN A 217 -27.53 -1.28 7.42
CA GLN A 217 -27.16 -2.68 7.24
C GLN A 217 -27.45 -3.22 5.85
N GLY A 218 -26.63 -4.20 5.45
CA GLY A 218 -26.99 -5.19 4.45
C GLY A 218 -26.26 -5.07 3.11
N ASN A 219 -25.11 -4.42 3.09
CA ASN A 219 -24.06 -4.76 2.12
C ASN A 219 -23.31 -6.02 2.60
N ASP A 220 -22.45 -6.55 1.74
CA ASP A 220 -21.62 -7.71 2.04
C ASP A 220 -20.48 -7.37 3.00
N GLN A 221 -20.09 -8.37 3.78
CA GLN A 221 -18.93 -8.28 4.67
C GLN A 221 -17.62 -8.48 3.91
N PHE A 222 -16.54 -7.90 4.42
CA PHE A 222 -15.20 -8.08 3.87
C PHE A 222 -14.15 -8.24 4.98
N GLY A 223 -13.04 -8.88 4.65
CA GLY A 223 -12.00 -9.26 5.60
C GLY A 223 -10.70 -8.48 5.45
N GLU A 224 -9.67 -9.00 6.12
CA GLU A 224 -8.28 -8.70 5.80
C GLU A 224 -7.98 -9.22 4.39
N GLU A 225 -7.06 -8.54 3.70
CA GLU A 225 -6.61 -8.86 2.34
C GLU A 225 -7.66 -8.67 1.22
N ASP A 226 -8.95 -8.59 1.56
CA ASP A 226 -10.01 -8.32 0.58
C ASP A 226 -9.85 -6.93 -0.04
N ILE A 227 -10.11 -6.84 -1.34
CA ILE A 227 -10.11 -5.58 -2.07
C ILE A 227 -11.50 -4.97 -1.95
N VAL A 228 -11.54 -3.74 -1.46
CA VAL A 228 -12.73 -2.89 -1.42
C VAL A 228 -12.58 -1.74 -2.40
N GLY A 229 -13.68 -1.38 -3.07
CA GLY A 229 -13.70 -0.35 -4.09
C GLY A 229 -14.69 0.76 -3.78
N MET A 230 -14.38 1.95 -4.26
CA MET A 230 -15.28 3.09 -4.32
C MET A 230 -15.26 3.66 -5.73
N GLU A 231 -16.44 3.96 -6.27
CA GLU A 231 -16.57 4.68 -7.54
C GLU A 231 -17.43 5.91 -7.31
N VAL A 232 -16.89 7.08 -7.64
CA VAL A 232 -17.67 8.33 -7.65
C VAL A 232 -17.97 8.72 -9.08
N ASN A 233 -19.23 9.05 -9.37
CA ASN A 233 -19.61 9.67 -10.63
C ASN A 233 -19.89 11.15 -10.40
N MET A 234 -18.93 11.98 -10.83
CA MET A 234 -19.00 13.44 -10.68
C MET A 234 -19.73 14.13 -11.83
N THR A 235 -20.09 13.39 -12.89
CA THR A 235 -20.73 13.92 -14.11
C THR A 235 -22.25 13.99 -14.03
N VAL A 236 -22.87 13.12 -13.23
CA VAL A 236 -24.32 13.05 -13.05
C VAL A 236 -24.79 14.00 -11.96
N ASN A 237 -26.05 14.44 -12.04
CA ASN A 237 -26.69 15.26 -11.02
C ASN A 237 -28.04 14.64 -10.62
N PRO A 238 -28.19 14.09 -9.40
CA PRO A 238 -27.23 14.14 -8.29
C PRO A 238 -26.00 13.23 -8.49
N ARG A 239 -24.81 13.71 -8.11
CA ARG A 239 -23.53 12.95 -8.16
C ARG A 239 -23.61 11.71 -7.27
N THR A 240 -22.96 10.61 -7.64
CA THR A 240 -23.10 9.34 -6.91
C THR A 240 -21.79 8.80 -6.36
N LEU A 241 -21.88 8.00 -5.30
CA LEU A 241 -20.81 7.17 -4.73
C LEU A 241 -21.32 5.74 -4.56
N HIS A 242 -20.66 4.79 -5.21
CA HIS A 242 -20.93 3.36 -5.10
C HIS A 242 -19.77 2.65 -4.40
N PHE A 243 -20.08 1.56 -3.69
CA PHE A 243 -19.11 0.71 -3.02
C PHE A 243 -19.02 -0.66 -3.69
N PHE A 244 -17.85 -1.27 -3.62
CA PHE A 244 -17.57 -2.59 -4.14
C PHE A 244 -16.82 -3.42 -3.10
N VAL A 245 -17.10 -4.72 -3.05
CA VAL A 245 -16.36 -5.71 -2.26
C VAL A 245 -16.01 -6.85 -3.20
N LYS A 246 -14.72 -7.18 -3.35
CA LYS A 246 -14.26 -8.22 -4.29
C LYS A 246 -14.80 -8.00 -5.72
N ASP A 247 -14.80 -6.75 -6.16
CA ASP A 247 -15.34 -6.29 -7.45
C ASP A 247 -16.87 -6.44 -7.62
N VAL A 248 -17.59 -6.87 -6.58
CA VAL A 248 -19.06 -6.93 -6.58
C VAL A 248 -19.64 -5.62 -6.05
N GLN A 249 -20.47 -4.96 -6.87
CA GLN A 249 -21.16 -3.74 -6.47
C GLN A 249 -22.15 -3.99 -5.32
N GLN A 250 -22.04 -3.16 -4.29
CA GLN A 250 -22.86 -3.21 -3.10
C GLN A 250 -24.21 -2.51 -3.30
N LYS A 251 -25.26 -3.00 -2.65
CA LYS A 251 -26.64 -2.53 -2.87
C LYS A 251 -26.85 -1.07 -2.42
N HIS A 252 -26.20 -0.66 -1.34
CA HIS A 252 -26.33 0.70 -0.82
C HIS A 252 -25.30 1.63 -1.44
N PHE A 253 -25.78 2.77 -1.93
CA PHE A 253 -24.95 3.81 -2.53
C PHE A 253 -25.45 5.20 -2.11
N PHE A 254 -24.62 6.22 -2.29
CA PHE A 254 -24.97 7.60 -1.95
C PHE A 254 -25.20 8.45 -3.20
N THR A 255 -26.17 9.36 -3.12
CA THR A 255 -26.47 10.39 -4.12
C THR A 255 -26.32 11.78 -3.51
N GLY A 256 -25.96 12.76 -4.34
CA GLY A 256 -25.84 14.16 -3.93
C GLY A 256 -24.50 14.45 -3.25
N ILE A 257 -23.46 13.66 -3.52
CA ILE A 257 -22.13 13.90 -2.93
C ILE A 257 -21.62 15.32 -3.29
N PRO A 258 -20.77 15.95 -2.46
CA PRO A 258 -20.30 17.31 -2.68
C PRO A 258 -19.44 17.43 -3.95
N GLU A 259 -19.23 18.66 -4.41
CA GLU A 259 -18.37 18.94 -5.58
C GLU A 259 -16.88 18.67 -5.35
N LYS A 260 -16.48 18.50 -4.08
CA LYS A 260 -15.09 18.29 -3.66
C LYS A 260 -15.03 17.27 -2.54
N ILE A 261 -14.37 16.14 -2.79
CA ILE A 261 -14.22 15.04 -1.85
C ILE A 261 -12.81 14.45 -1.90
N ARG A 262 -12.46 13.65 -0.91
CA ARG A 262 -11.28 12.77 -0.90
C ARG A 262 -11.71 11.38 -0.52
N PHE A 263 -11.14 10.38 -1.18
CA PHE A 263 -11.19 9.01 -0.65
C PHE A 263 -10.40 8.95 0.66
N CYS A 264 -10.77 8.03 1.54
CA CYS A 264 -10.11 7.84 2.81
C CYS A 264 -10.17 6.40 3.30
N GLY A 265 -9.17 6.01 4.08
CA GLY A 265 -9.16 4.81 4.89
C GLY A 265 -9.16 5.14 6.39
N TYR A 266 -9.51 4.18 7.22
CA TYR A 266 -9.47 4.30 8.69
C TYR A 266 -8.56 3.22 9.27
N LEU A 267 -7.75 3.62 10.24
CA LEU A 267 -6.84 2.74 10.98
C LEU A 267 -7.09 2.91 12.47
N ASN A 268 -7.12 1.81 13.23
CA ASN A 268 -7.26 1.88 14.69
C ASN A 268 -6.39 0.90 15.49
N GLN A 269 -5.69 -0.03 14.83
CA GLN A 269 -4.71 -0.90 15.48
C GLN A 269 -3.29 -0.48 15.13
N ILE A 270 -2.37 -0.60 16.08
CA ILE A 270 -0.94 -0.42 15.81
C ILE A 270 -0.48 -1.37 14.70
N GLN A 271 0.41 -0.91 13.82
CA GLN A 271 0.91 -1.65 12.65
C GLN A 271 -0.14 -2.03 11.59
N SER A 272 -1.42 -1.74 11.79
CA SER A 272 -2.41 -1.86 10.71
C SER A 272 -2.11 -0.84 9.62
N GLU A 273 -2.39 -1.22 8.38
CA GLU A 273 -2.13 -0.40 7.22
C GLU A 273 -3.19 -0.60 6.15
N PHE A 274 -3.27 0.36 5.24
CA PHE A 274 -3.97 0.18 3.98
C PHE A 274 -3.14 0.77 2.86
N TYR A 275 -3.33 0.26 1.66
CA TYR A 275 -2.78 0.82 0.45
C TYR A 275 -3.81 0.79 -0.67
N VAL A 276 -3.73 1.79 -1.54
CA VAL A 276 -4.52 1.86 -2.76
C VAL A 276 -3.88 0.93 -3.78
N VAL A 277 -4.69 0.06 -4.38
CA VAL A 277 -4.27 -0.89 -5.44
C VAL A 277 -4.71 -0.45 -6.83
N LEU A 278 -5.77 0.37 -6.90
CA LEU A 278 -6.24 0.99 -8.14
C LEU A 278 -6.66 2.42 -7.85
N PHE A 279 -6.23 3.34 -8.70
CA PHE A 279 -6.80 4.67 -8.75
C PHE A 279 -6.80 5.16 -10.20
N GLU A 280 -7.99 5.33 -10.75
CA GLU A 280 -8.19 5.62 -12.17
C GLU A 280 -9.40 6.52 -12.40
N GLU A 281 -9.39 7.19 -13.55
CA GLU A 281 -10.53 7.93 -14.07
C GLU A 281 -11.04 7.24 -15.33
N SER A 282 -12.35 7.17 -15.50
CA SER A 282 -13.04 6.51 -16.60
C SER A 282 -14.14 7.39 -17.19
N GLU A 283 -14.51 7.11 -18.45
CA GLU A 283 -15.68 7.67 -19.13
C GLU A 283 -16.96 6.87 -18.83
N ILE A 284 -16.80 5.58 -18.55
CA ILE A 284 -17.91 4.63 -18.40
C ILE A 284 -17.95 4.15 -16.96
N PRO A 285 -19.10 4.27 -16.26
CA PRO A 285 -19.23 3.76 -14.91
C PRO A 285 -19.17 2.25 -14.92
N ARG A 286 -18.46 1.66 -13.95
CA ARG A 286 -18.61 0.23 -13.65
C ARG A 286 -19.82 0.01 -12.75
N ALA A 287 -20.24 1.04 -12.02
CA ALA A 287 -21.45 1.00 -11.24
C ALA A 287 -22.69 1.01 -12.14
N GLU A 288 -23.55 0.02 -11.95
CA GLU A 288 -24.89 -0.02 -12.52
C GLU A 288 -25.83 0.71 -11.55
N THR A 289 -26.49 1.77 -12.02
CA THR A 289 -27.50 2.48 -11.23
C THR A 289 -28.89 1.92 -11.52
N GLY A 290 -29.66 1.67 -10.47
CA GLY A 290 -31.07 1.27 -10.60
C GLY A 290 -31.26 -0.23 -10.76
N ARG A 291 -30.36 -1.06 -10.22
CA ARG A 291 -30.62 -2.48 -10.02
C ARG A 291 -31.83 -2.64 -9.08
N MET A 292 -32.54 -3.75 -9.21
CA MET A 292 -33.79 -3.98 -8.48
C MET A 292 -33.62 -3.94 -6.94
N ASP A 293 -32.41 -4.25 -6.47
CA ASP A 293 -32.02 -4.30 -5.06
C ASP A 293 -31.23 -3.05 -4.60
N ASP A 294 -30.96 -2.09 -5.48
CA ASP A 294 -30.23 -0.88 -5.14
C ASP A 294 -31.04 0.01 -4.18
N VAL A 295 -30.34 0.60 -3.22
CA VAL A 295 -30.93 1.54 -2.25
C VAL A 295 -30.06 2.79 -2.17
N ALA A 296 -30.60 3.89 -2.69
CA ALA A 296 -29.97 5.20 -2.69
C ALA A 296 -30.15 5.91 -1.34
N HIS A 297 -29.06 6.52 -0.85
CA HIS A 297 -29.07 7.39 0.33
C HIS A 297 -28.61 8.80 -0.05
N GLU A 298 -29.27 9.84 0.44
CA GLU A 298 -28.75 11.20 0.29
C GLU A 298 -27.45 11.38 1.07
N PHE A 299 -26.58 12.28 0.63
CA PHE A 299 -25.35 12.66 1.35
C PHE A 299 -25.65 13.62 2.54
#